data_AF-A0A2N5FEQ4-F1
#
_entry.id   AF-A0A2N5FEQ4-F1
#
_cell.length_a   1.000
_cell.length_b   1.000
_cell.length_c   1.000
_cell.angle_alpha   90.00
_cell.angle_beta   90.00
_cell.angle_gamma   90.00
#
_symmetry.space_group_name_H-M   'P 1'
#
loop_
_entity.id
_entity.type
_entity.pdbx_description
1 polymer ?
#
loop_
_entity_poly.entity_id
_entity_poly.type
_entity_poly.pdbx_seq_one_letter_code
_entity_poly.pdbx_strand_id
1 'polypeptide(L)'
;MVKYYDHNYLEKLRQKFRLESLINNQMDELQIVEVVMKWVSGLWKHNGENEPRHFDPLFILEEVSNGKQYRCVEYAIVLNSSLNALGLYSRILSLKTQDCETREYGAGHIVVEVFIPKLEKWIMADPQFNVVPYIDKTPINAVEFTLNKKRSVQINHSFGNDFSYYDWIKPYLFYFTINFDNRINDKRSYKDKKQLMLGPINTKIPTVFQQIHTIGDVQYINSLKAFYIDPRAL
;
A
#
# COMPACT_ATOMS: atom_id res chain seq x y z
N MET A 1 17.95 12.14 -16.40
CA MET A 1 16.82 11.21 -16.19
C MET A 1 17.10 10.45 -14.90
N VAL A 2 16.53 10.89 -13.78
CA VAL A 2 16.80 10.29 -12.46
C VAL A 2 16.12 8.92 -12.43
N LYS A 3 16.92 7.84 -12.38
CA LYS A 3 16.41 6.46 -12.38
C LYS A 3 15.82 6.15 -11.00
N TYR A 4 14.50 6.13 -10.93
CA TYR A 4 13.71 5.84 -9.73
C TYR A 4 13.75 4.38 -9.28
N TYR A 5 14.47 3.46 -9.95
CA TYR A 5 14.40 2.03 -9.63
C TYR A 5 15.72 1.30 -9.88
N ASP A 6 15.98 0.21 -9.14
CA ASP A 6 16.98 -0.77 -9.58
C ASP A 6 16.39 -1.56 -10.73
N HIS A 7 16.68 -1.08 -11.94
CA HIS A 7 16.15 -1.64 -13.18
C HIS A 7 16.43 -3.15 -13.30
N ASN A 8 17.57 -3.64 -12.82
CA ASN A 8 17.89 -5.06 -12.91
C ASN A 8 17.06 -5.90 -11.94
N TYR A 9 16.84 -5.37 -10.73
CA TYR A 9 16.02 -6.03 -9.73
C TYR A 9 14.55 -6.14 -10.18
N LEU A 10 13.98 -5.03 -10.65
CA LEU A 10 12.60 -5.01 -11.15
C LEU A 10 12.41 -5.86 -12.41
N GLU A 11 13.39 -5.87 -13.31
CA GLU A 11 13.40 -6.75 -14.48
C GLU A 11 13.32 -8.21 -14.06
N LYS A 12 14.14 -8.62 -13.09
CA LYS A 12 14.14 -9.98 -12.55
C LYS A 12 12.78 -10.36 -11.96
N LEU A 13 12.16 -9.46 -11.19
CA LEU A 13 10.81 -9.67 -10.65
C LEU A 13 9.78 -9.86 -11.78
N ARG A 14 9.80 -8.97 -12.78
CA ARG A 14 8.90 -9.00 -13.94
C ARG A 14 8.99 -10.30 -14.71
N GLN A 15 10.21 -10.74 -15.03
CA GLN A 15 10.48 -11.95 -15.80
C GLN A 15 10.15 -13.22 -15.00
N LYS A 16 10.62 -13.32 -13.76
CA LYS A 16 10.48 -14.54 -12.95
C LYS A 16 9.02 -14.90 -12.68
N PHE A 17 8.19 -13.89 -12.41
CA PHE A 17 6.76 -14.09 -12.10
C PHE A 17 5.84 -13.76 -13.26
N ARG A 18 6.39 -13.55 -14.47
CA ARG A 18 5.65 -13.34 -15.72
C ARG A 18 4.59 -12.24 -15.59
N LEU A 19 4.92 -11.13 -14.94
CA LEU A 19 3.95 -10.07 -14.64
C LEU A 19 3.33 -9.47 -15.91
N GLU A 20 4.08 -9.43 -17.02
CA GLU A 20 3.58 -8.97 -18.31
C GLU A 20 2.43 -9.84 -18.86
N SER A 21 2.35 -11.12 -18.48
CA SER A 21 1.23 -11.98 -18.89
C SER A 21 -0.10 -11.65 -18.20
N LEU A 22 -0.05 -10.84 -17.13
CA LEU A 22 -1.25 -10.37 -16.43
C LEU A 22 -1.91 -9.22 -17.19
N ILE A 23 -1.18 -8.51 -18.05
CA ILE A 23 -1.63 -7.26 -18.68
C ILE A 23 -1.67 -7.39 -20.20
N ASN A 24 -2.33 -6.45 -20.86
CA ASN A 24 -2.26 -6.30 -22.31
C ASN A 24 -2.19 -4.82 -22.70
N ASN A 25 -1.78 -4.54 -23.94
CA ASN A 25 -1.52 -3.19 -24.43
C ASN A 25 -2.76 -2.27 -24.52
N GLN A 26 -3.97 -2.79 -24.31
CA GLN A 26 -5.21 -2.00 -24.32
C GLN A 26 -5.64 -1.56 -22.91
N MET A 27 -5.01 -2.10 -21.85
CA MET A 27 -5.33 -1.74 -20.48
C MET A 27 -4.76 -0.37 -20.13
N ASP A 28 -5.57 0.44 -19.45
CA ASP A 28 -5.07 1.65 -18.77
C ASP A 28 -4.44 1.33 -17.41
N GLU A 29 -3.83 2.33 -16.79
CA GLU A 29 -3.11 2.18 -15.53
C GLU A 29 -4.01 1.69 -14.39
N LEU A 30 -5.28 2.11 -14.36
CA LEU A 30 -6.22 1.67 -13.33
C LEU A 30 -6.56 0.17 -13.51
N GLN A 31 -6.82 -0.24 -14.76
CA GLN A 31 -7.05 -1.65 -15.10
C GLN A 31 -5.84 -2.52 -14.76
N ILE A 32 -4.62 -2.03 -14.99
CA ILE A 32 -3.38 -2.71 -14.59
C ILE A 32 -3.34 -2.88 -13.06
N VAL A 33 -3.65 -1.83 -12.28
CA VAL A 33 -3.71 -1.92 -10.81
C VAL A 33 -4.70 -2.99 -10.37
N GLU A 34 -5.92 -2.97 -10.91
CA GLU A 34 -6.98 -3.92 -10.51
C GLU A 34 -6.62 -5.37 -10.84
N VAL A 35 -6.07 -5.64 -12.03
CA VAL A 35 -5.71 -7.01 -12.44
C VAL A 35 -4.52 -7.54 -11.64
N VAL A 36 -3.49 -6.72 -11.43
CA VAL A 36 -2.31 -7.12 -10.65
C VAL A 36 -2.68 -7.28 -9.17
N MET A 37 -3.49 -6.38 -8.61
CA MET A 37 -4.01 -6.51 -7.24
C MET A 37 -4.83 -7.79 -7.07
N LYS A 38 -5.70 -8.11 -8.04
CA LYS A 38 -6.45 -9.37 -8.03
C LYS A 38 -5.53 -10.58 -8.04
N TRP A 39 -4.49 -10.58 -8.88
CA TRP A 39 -3.48 -11.64 -8.90
C TRP A 39 -2.81 -11.78 -7.52
N VAL A 40 -2.29 -10.68 -6.95
CA VAL A 40 -1.63 -10.67 -5.64
C VAL A 40 -2.54 -11.18 -4.53
N SER A 41 -3.79 -10.70 -4.47
CA SER A 41 -4.76 -11.10 -3.44
C SER A 41 -5.09 -12.59 -3.47
N GLY A 42 -4.97 -13.24 -4.64
CA GLY A 42 -5.23 -14.66 -4.83
C GLY A 42 -4.03 -15.57 -4.56
N LEU A 43 -2.84 -15.02 -4.30
CA LEU A 43 -1.61 -15.81 -4.14
C LEU A 43 -1.58 -16.60 -2.81
N TRP A 44 -2.16 -16.06 -1.74
CA TRP A 44 -2.26 -16.74 -0.45
C TRP A 44 -3.50 -16.32 0.32
N LYS A 45 -3.80 -17.04 1.41
CA LYS A 45 -4.79 -16.61 2.41
C LYS A 45 -4.07 -15.85 3.53
N HIS A 46 -4.62 -14.72 3.95
CA HIS A 46 -4.03 -13.88 5.00
C HIS A 46 -3.74 -14.65 6.29
N ASN A 47 -2.55 -14.46 6.85
CA ASN A 47 -2.13 -14.95 8.14
C ASN A 47 -1.42 -13.82 8.91
N GLY A 48 -2.07 -13.30 9.95
CA GLY A 48 -1.65 -12.14 10.75
C GLY A 48 -0.37 -12.34 11.58
N GLU A 49 0.03 -13.59 11.81
CA GLU A 49 1.11 -13.95 12.74
C GLU A 49 2.42 -14.34 12.03
N ASN A 50 2.38 -14.56 10.71
CA ASN A 50 3.53 -15.08 9.99
C ASN A 50 4.35 -13.95 9.34
N GLU A 51 5.62 -13.84 9.71
CA GLU A 51 6.55 -12.87 9.13
C GLU A 51 7.58 -13.59 8.25
N PRO A 52 7.93 -13.02 7.08
CA PRO A 52 9.01 -13.57 6.29
C PRO A 52 10.36 -13.28 6.95
N ARG A 53 11.35 -14.15 6.70
CA ARG A 53 12.72 -13.88 7.12
C ARG A 53 13.30 -12.63 6.44
N HIS A 54 12.86 -12.36 5.22
CA HIS A 54 13.26 -11.20 4.43
C HIS A 54 12.03 -10.51 3.84
N PHE A 55 11.95 -9.19 4.01
CA PHE A 55 10.88 -8.36 3.45
C PHE A 55 11.15 -7.98 1.99
N ASP A 56 11.55 -8.98 1.20
CA ASP A 56 11.92 -8.86 -0.21
C ASP A 56 10.83 -9.53 -1.08
N PRO A 57 10.31 -8.86 -2.12
CA PRO A 57 9.20 -9.40 -2.92
C PRO A 57 9.56 -10.70 -3.66
N LEU A 58 10.80 -10.88 -4.13
CA LEU A 58 11.22 -12.15 -4.75
C LEU A 58 11.19 -13.28 -3.72
N PHE A 59 11.73 -13.04 -2.53
CA PHE A 59 11.74 -14.00 -1.43
C PHE A 59 10.32 -14.36 -0.97
N ILE A 60 9.47 -13.36 -0.75
CA ILE A 60 8.07 -13.56 -0.34
C ILE A 60 7.33 -14.42 -1.37
N LEU A 61 7.46 -14.09 -2.66
CA LEU A 61 6.78 -14.84 -3.72
C LEU A 61 7.31 -16.27 -3.87
N GLU A 62 8.60 -16.51 -3.66
CA GLU A 62 9.18 -17.86 -3.61
C GLU A 62 8.60 -18.67 -2.44
N GLU A 63 8.56 -18.10 -1.24
CA GLU A 63 7.99 -18.77 -0.05
C GLU A 63 6.50 -19.06 -0.21
N VAL A 64 5.73 -18.11 -0.77
CA VAL A 64 4.30 -18.28 -1.07
C VAL A 64 4.09 -19.42 -2.09
N SER A 65 4.96 -19.54 -3.11
CA SER A 65 4.89 -20.66 -4.05
C SER A 65 5.11 -22.03 -3.40
N ASN A 66 5.72 -22.05 -2.20
CA ASN A 66 5.89 -23.24 -1.35
C ASN A 66 4.81 -23.33 -0.25
N GLY A 67 3.71 -22.61 -0.37
CA GLY A 67 2.55 -22.70 0.52
C GLY A 67 2.60 -21.80 1.76
N LYS A 68 3.58 -20.90 1.87
CA LYS A 68 3.59 -19.91 2.95
C LYS A 68 2.47 -18.88 2.78
N GLN A 69 2.05 -18.32 3.89
CA GLN A 69 0.97 -17.35 4.01
C GLN A 69 1.43 -16.20 4.88
N TYR A 70 1.07 -14.96 4.53
CA TYR A 70 1.60 -13.77 5.18
C TYR A 70 0.53 -12.71 5.47
N ARG A 71 0.94 -11.60 6.07
CA ARG A 71 0.10 -10.52 6.59
C ARG A 71 -0.17 -9.47 5.50
N CYS A 72 -0.86 -8.39 5.88
CA CYS A 72 -1.10 -7.20 5.06
C CYS A 72 0.20 -6.61 4.49
N VAL A 73 1.26 -6.63 5.30
CA VAL A 73 2.58 -6.08 4.96
C VAL A 73 3.11 -6.71 3.68
N GLU A 74 3.10 -8.04 3.61
CA GLU A 74 3.67 -8.79 2.48
C GLU A 74 2.81 -8.65 1.22
N TYR A 75 1.48 -8.55 1.35
CA TYR A 75 0.59 -8.24 0.21
C TYR A 75 0.96 -6.88 -0.39
N ALA A 76 1.17 -5.86 0.45
CA ALA A 76 1.54 -4.52 0.01
C ALA A 76 2.94 -4.47 -0.62
N ILE A 77 3.92 -5.18 -0.06
CA ILE A 77 5.27 -5.29 -0.64
C ILE A 77 5.22 -5.90 -2.04
N VAL A 78 4.49 -7.02 -2.20
CA VAL A 78 4.36 -7.70 -3.49
C VAL A 78 3.64 -6.82 -4.50
N LEU A 79 2.46 -6.27 -4.16
CA LEU A 79 1.72 -5.40 -5.08
C LEU A 79 2.55 -4.18 -5.49
N ASN A 80 3.13 -3.46 -4.53
CA ASN A 80 3.93 -2.28 -4.81
C ASN A 80 5.11 -2.61 -5.75
N SER A 81 5.80 -3.72 -5.50
CA SER A 81 6.96 -4.11 -6.31
C SER A 81 6.55 -4.55 -7.72
N SER A 82 5.43 -5.28 -7.84
CA SER A 82 4.88 -5.71 -9.13
C SER A 82 4.42 -4.54 -9.99
N LEU A 83 3.73 -3.55 -9.41
CA LEU A 83 3.30 -2.35 -10.15
C LEU A 83 4.49 -1.50 -10.60
N ASN A 84 5.49 -1.31 -9.72
CA ASN A 84 6.74 -0.64 -10.09
C ASN A 84 7.47 -1.39 -11.22
N ALA A 85 7.51 -2.74 -11.18
CA ALA A 85 8.13 -3.54 -12.23
C ALA A 85 7.42 -3.40 -13.60
N LEU A 86 6.12 -3.11 -13.59
CA LEU A 86 5.31 -2.80 -14.76
C LEU A 86 5.33 -1.30 -15.15
N GLY A 87 6.14 -0.49 -14.46
CA GLY A 87 6.36 0.91 -14.81
C GLY A 87 5.38 1.91 -14.20
N LEU A 88 4.51 1.48 -13.28
CA LEU A 88 3.61 2.39 -12.56
C LEU A 88 4.33 3.00 -11.35
N TYR A 89 4.05 4.28 -11.09
CA TYR A 89 4.49 4.91 -9.84
C TYR A 89 3.59 4.44 -8.70
N SER A 90 4.13 3.57 -7.84
CA SER A 90 3.43 3.13 -6.63
C SER A 90 4.33 3.23 -5.39
N ARG A 91 3.69 3.37 -4.24
CA ARG A 91 4.36 3.44 -2.93
C ARG A 91 3.57 2.69 -1.86
N ILE A 92 4.27 2.22 -0.83
CA ILE A 92 3.63 1.66 0.36
C ILE A 92 3.07 2.79 1.22
N LEU A 93 1.84 2.61 1.68
CA LEU A 93 1.19 3.47 2.65
C LEU A 93 0.91 2.69 3.93
N SER A 94 1.52 3.13 5.04
CA SER A 94 1.24 2.58 6.36
C SER A 94 0.15 3.39 7.05
N LEU A 95 -1.00 2.75 7.28
CA LEU A 95 -2.13 3.29 8.01
C LEU A 95 -1.99 2.96 9.50
N LYS A 96 -2.36 3.90 10.39
CA LYS A 96 -2.36 3.67 11.85
C LYS A 96 -3.59 4.27 12.49
N THR A 97 -4.08 3.58 13.52
CA THR A 97 -5.19 4.06 14.34
C THR A 97 -4.80 5.24 15.22
N GLN A 98 -5.80 5.98 15.70
CA GLN A 98 -5.58 7.10 16.62
C GLN A 98 -4.89 6.67 17.93
N ASP A 99 -5.24 5.49 18.42
CA ASP A 99 -4.74 4.85 19.66
C ASP A 99 -3.51 3.96 19.41
N CYS A 100 -2.76 4.19 18.33
CA CYS A 100 -1.71 3.27 17.91
C CYS A 100 -0.55 3.11 18.90
N GLU A 101 -0.35 4.06 19.81
CA GLU A 101 0.69 3.95 20.85
C GLU A 101 0.27 2.98 21.97
N THR A 102 -1.02 2.90 22.28
CA THR A 102 -1.54 2.19 23.46
C THR A 102 -2.13 0.82 23.13
N ARG A 103 -2.57 0.60 21.90
CA ARG A 103 -3.17 -0.67 21.49
C ARG A 103 -2.11 -1.78 21.40
N GLU A 104 -2.37 -2.97 21.93
CA GLU A 104 -1.38 -4.06 21.95
C GLU A 104 -1.19 -4.71 20.56
N TYR A 105 -2.27 -4.88 19.79
CA TYR A 105 -2.29 -5.51 18.48
C TYR A 105 -3.27 -4.82 17.52
N GLY A 106 -3.04 -4.95 16.22
CA GLY A 106 -3.97 -4.43 15.20
C GLY A 106 -4.08 -2.91 15.21
N ALA A 107 -2.99 -2.20 15.51
CA ALA A 107 -2.93 -0.73 15.48
C ALA A 107 -2.60 -0.16 14.09
N GLY A 108 -2.28 -1.03 13.11
CA GLY A 108 -1.92 -0.62 11.77
C GLY A 108 -2.41 -1.58 10.69
N HIS A 109 -2.50 -1.04 9.49
CA HIS A 109 -2.76 -1.78 8.25
C HIS A 109 -1.89 -1.20 7.14
N ILE A 110 -1.44 -2.03 6.20
CA ILE A 110 -0.59 -1.57 5.10
C ILE A 110 -1.32 -1.75 3.78
N VAL A 111 -1.31 -0.68 2.98
CA VAL A 111 -1.91 -0.65 1.64
C VAL A 111 -0.91 -0.05 0.65
N VAL A 112 -1.28 0.02 -0.63
CA VAL A 112 -0.47 0.64 -1.68
C VAL A 112 -1.19 1.89 -2.18
N GLU A 113 -0.43 2.95 -2.45
CA GLU A 113 -0.91 4.07 -3.25
C GLU A 113 -0.27 4.03 -4.64
N VAL A 114 -1.07 4.29 -5.67
CA VAL A 114 -0.62 4.28 -7.07
C VAL A 114 -1.00 5.61 -7.71
N PHE A 115 -0.05 6.27 -8.38
CA PHE A 115 -0.34 7.49 -9.12
C PHE A 115 -0.89 7.15 -10.50
N ILE A 116 -2.08 7.66 -10.82
CA ILE A 116 -2.76 7.48 -12.09
C ILE A 116 -2.56 8.76 -12.93
N PRO A 117 -1.71 8.75 -13.97
CA PRO A 117 -1.36 9.96 -14.72
C PRO A 117 -2.56 10.68 -15.34
N LYS A 118 -3.54 9.92 -15.86
CA LYS A 118 -4.76 10.49 -16.45
C LYS A 118 -5.64 11.25 -15.44
N LEU A 119 -5.53 10.91 -14.16
CA LEU A 119 -6.27 11.57 -13.07
C LEU A 119 -5.41 12.62 -12.35
N GLU A 120 -4.11 12.66 -12.63
CA GLU A 120 -3.10 13.43 -11.89
C GLU A 120 -3.19 13.21 -10.38
N LYS A 121 -3.50 11.97 -9.98
CA LYS A 121 -3.89 11.65 -8.61
C LYS A 121 -3.35 10.31 -8.14
N TRP A 122 -2.97 10.26 -6.86
CA TRP A 122 -2.76 9.00 -6.14
C TRP A 122 -4.10 8.34 -5.80
N ILE A 123 -4.18 7.02 -5.90
CA ILE A 123 -5.35 6.22 -5.50
C ILE A 123 -4.91 5.11 -4.56
N MET A 124 -5.79 4.72 -3.63
CA MET A 124 -5.54 3.65 -2.68
C MET A 124 -5.89 2.29 -3.30
N ALA A 125 -5.04 1.29 -3.10
CA ALA A 125 -5.25 -0.11 -3.45
C ALA A 125 -4.90 -1.00 -2.25
N ASP A 126 -5.84 -1.82 -1.79
CA ASP A 126 -5.67 -2.76 -0.70
C ASP A 126 -5.56 -4.20 -1.24
N PRO A 127 -4.33 -4.73 -1.37
CA PRO A 127 -4.11 -6.07 -1.93
C PRO A 127 -4.55 -7.21 -1.02
N GLN A 128 -4.73 -6.99 0.29
CA GLN A 128 -5.25 -8.04 1.17
C GLN A 128 -6.72 -8.33 0.87
N PHE A 129 -7.50 -7.28 0.61
CA PHE A 129 -8.94 -7.39 0.36
C PHE A 129 -9.33 -7.29 -1.11
N ASN A 130 -8.37 -7.04 -2.00
CA ASN A 130 -8.61 -6.77 -3.42
C ASN A 130 -9.57 -5.58 -3.63
N VAL A 131 -9.28 -4.45 -2.97
CA VAL A 131 -10.16 -3.27 -2.96
C VAL A 131 -9.45 -2.02 -3.46
N VAL A 132 -10.11 -1.31 -4.38
CA VAL A 132 -9.92 0.12 -4.64
C VAL A 132 -11.23 0.83 -4.23
N PRO A 133 -11.20 1.86 -3.36
CA PRO A 133 -12.38 2.63 -3.02
C PRO A 133 -12.70 3.68 -4.10
N TYR A 134 -13.99 3.94 -4.31
CA TYR A 134 -14.49 4.87 -5.32
C TYR A 134 -15.51 5.87 -4.75
N ILE A 135 -15.58 7.07 -5.33
CA ILE A 135 -16.69 8.02 -5.18
C ILE A 135 -17.14 8.40 -6.58
N ASP A 136 -18.44 8.24 -6.87
CA ASP A 136 -19.02 8.57 -8.18
C ASP A 136 -18.18 8.02 -9.35
N LYS A 137 -17.80 6.73 -9.24
CA LYS A 137 -16.94 6.00 -10.21
C LYS A 137 -15.49 6.50 -10.34
N THR A 138 -15.08 7.46 -9.53
CA THR A 138 -13.69 7.95 -9.49
C THR A 138 -12.93 7.25 -8.35
N PRO A 139 -11.78 6.60 -8.60
CA PRO A 139 -10.99 5.96 -7.56
C PRO A 139 -10.40 7.04 -6.63
N ILE A 140 -10.31 6.75 -5.33
CA ILE A 140 -9.89 7.73 -4.32
C ILE A 140 -8.64 7.28 -3.54
N ASN A 141 -7.90 8.24 -2.98
CA ASN A 141 -6.82 7.97 -2.03
C ASN A 141 -7.35 7.74 -0.61
N ALA A 142 -6.45 7.35 0.30
CA ALA A 142 -6.80 7.00 1.68
C ALA A 142 -7.31 8.20 2.49
N VAL A 143 -6.84 9.42 2.22
CA VAL A 143 -7.32 10.64 2.89
C VAL A 143 -8.73 11.00 2.43
N GLU A 144 -8.98 10.99 1.12
CA GLU A 144 -10.32 11.17 0.54
C GLU A 144 -11.29 10.14 1.14
N PHE A 145 -10.84 8.89 1.33
CA PHE A 145 -11.63 7.85 1.98
C PHE A 145 -11.97 8.22 3.44
N THR A 146 -11.03 8.76 4.22
CA THR A 146 -11.31 9.26 5.58
C THR A 146 -12.37 10.36 5.61
N LEU A 147 -12.32 11.29 4.65
CA LEU A 147 -13.18 12.46 4.66
C LEU A 147 -14.62 12.17 4.22
N ASN A 148 -14.85 11.01 3.59
CA ASN A 148 -16.14 10.64 3.04
C ASN A 148 -16.93 9.67 3.94
N LYS A 149 -18.26 9.71 3.79
CA LYS A 149 -19.20 8.86 4.54
C LYS A 149 -19.41 7.53 3.81
N LYS A 150 -19.72 6.47 4.55
CA LYS A 150 -20.00 5.12 4.03
C LYS A 150 -20.93 5.09 2.82
N ARG A 151 -22.04 5.82 2.88
CA ARG A 151 -23.04 5.89 1.79
C ARG A 151 -22.51 6.46 0.47
N SER A 152 -21.39 7.19 0.50
CA SER A 152 -20.78 7.83 -0.66
C SER A 152 -19.64 7.00 -1.25
N VAL A 153 -19.06 6.09 -0.46
CA VAL A 153 -17.93 5.27 -0.88
C VAL A 153 -18.44 3.96 -1.48
N GLN A 154 -18.02 3.69 -2.71
CA GLN A 154 -18.31 2.46 -3.44
C GLN A 154 -17.10 1.51 -3.30
N ILE A 155 -17.36 0.27 -2.91
CA ILE A 155 -16.36 -0.80 -2.81
C ILE A 155 -16.77 -1.88 -3.81
N ASN A 156 -16.02 -2.02 -4.90
CA ASN A 156 -16.34 -2.92 -6.01
C ASN A 156 -15.85 -4.36 -5.76
N HIS A 157 -16.03 -4.86 -4.54
CA HIS A 157 -15.74 -6.22 -4.14
C HIS A 157 -16.87 -6.72 -3.22
N SER A 158 -17.41 -7.90 -3.50
CA SER A 158 -18.44 -8.50 -2.66
C SER A 158 -17.77 -9.29 -1.55
N PHE A 159 -18.06 -8.92 -0.31
CA PHE A 159 -17.72 -9.72 0.85
C PHE A 159 -18.93 -10.54 1.30
N GLY A 160 -18.73 -11.48 2.21
CA GLY A 160 -19.87 -12.16 2.87
C GLY A 160 -20.78 -11.16 3.58
N ASN A 161 -22.04 -11.55 3.81
CA ASN A 161 -23.12 -10.66 4.27
C ASN A 161 -22.80 -9.87 5.56
N ASP A 162 -21.93 -10.39 6.43
CA ASP A 162 -21.62 -9.80 7.73
C ASP A 162 -20.37 -8.92 7.75
N PHE A 163 -19.65 -8.79 6.62
CA PHE A 163 -18.40 -8.02 6.57
C PHE A 163 -18.58 -6.70 5.82
N SER A 164 -18.27 -5.60 6.50
CA SER A 164 -18.16 -4.28 5.87
C SER A 164 -16.71 -3.83 5.83
N TYR A 165 -16.12 -3.83 4.64
CA TYR A 165 -14.75 -3.31 4.44
C TYR A 165 -14.62 -1.85 4.90
N TYR A 166 -15.62 -1.01 4.61
CA TYR A 166 -15.64 0.39 5.06
C TYR A 166 -15.48 0.49 6.58
N ASP A 167 -16.28 -0.26 7.35
CA ASP A 167 -16.25 -0.17 8.81
C ASP A 167 -14.95 -0.77 9.37
N TRP A 168 -14.44 -1.83 8.71
CA TRP A 168 -13.20 -2.48 9.08
C TRP A 168 -11.96 -1.59 8.88
N ILE A 169 -11.86 -0.89 7.74
CA ILE A 169 -10.70 -0.06 7.42
C ILE A 169 -10.71 1.28 8.16
N LYS A 170 -11.90 1.81 8.49
CA LYS A 170 -12.07 3.18 9.01
C LYS A 170 -11.18 3.51 10.20
N PRO A 171 -11.02 2.65 11.23
CA PRO A 171 -10.17 2.95 12.38
C PRO A 171 -8.70 3.21 12.02
N TYR A 172 -8.20 2.60 10.94
CA TYR A 172 -6.81 2.73 10.49
C TYR A 172 -6.53 4.03 9.74
N LEU A 173 -7.56 4.68 9.20
CA LEU A 173 -7.40 5.87 8.35
C LEU A 173 -7.26 7.16 9.18
N PHE A 174 -6.32 7.17 10.13
CA PHE A 174 -6.04 8.31 11.02
C PHE A 174 -4.65 8.91 10.79
N TYR A 175 -3.59 8.11 10.95
CA TYR A 175 -2.24 8.50 10.54
C TYR A 175 -1.82 7.76 9.28
N PHE A 176 -1.17 8.48 8.38
CA PHE A 176 -0.75 8.01 7.06
C PHE A 176 0.75 8.18 6.93
N THR A 177 1.51 7.10 6.80
CA THR A 177 2.97 7.16 6.72
C THR A 177 3.47 6.59 5.41
N ILE A 178 4.33 7.34 4.74
CA ILE A 178 5.08 6.92 3.54
C ILE A 178 6.58 7.03 3.81
N ASN A 179 7.38 6.28 3.05
CA ASN A 179 8.83 6.49 3.06
C ASN A 179 9.16 7.71 2.19
N PHE A 180 10.26 8.40 2.52
CA PHE A 180 10.81 9.42 1.60
C PHE A 180 11.29 8.78 0.31
N ASP A 181 11.99 7.66 0.44
CA ASP A 181 12.52 6.90 -0.69
C ASP A 181 11.69 5.63 -0.87
N ASN A 182 10.93 5.60 -1.96
CA ASN A 182 10.00 4.51 -2.29
C ASN A 182 10.60 3.53 -3.32
N ARG A 183 11.91 3.61 -3.59
CA ARG A 183 12.57 2.75 -4.56
C ARG A 183 12.67 1.31 -4.05
N ILE A 184 12.49 0.35 -4.95
CA ILE A 184 12.51 -1.09 -4.66
C ILE A 184 13.85 -1.71 -5.09
N ASN A 185 14.52 -2.42 -4.17
CA ASN A 185 15.74 -3.20 -4.40
C ASN A 185 16.00 -4.20 -3.26
N ASP A 186 16.97 -5.08 -3.47
CA ASP A 186 17.40 -6.17 -2.57
C ASP A 186 18.08 -5.70 -1.27
N LYS A 187 18.45 -4.41 -1.17
CA LYS A 187 19.20 -3.85 -0.03
C LYS A 187 18.35 -3.04 0.93
N ARG A 188 17.04 -2.93 0.68
CA ARG A 188 16.14 -2.06 1.45
C ARG A 188 15.04 -2.82 2.14
N SER A 189 14.75 -2.38 3.37
CA SER A 189 13.53 -2.74 4.08
C SER A 189 12.36 -1.92 3.56
N TYR A 190 11.15 -2.48 3.60
CA TYR A 190 9.91 -1.75 3.34
C TYR A 190 9.67 -0.60 4.34
N LYS A 191 10.32 -0.62 5.51
CA LYS A 191 10.38 0.49 6.46
C LYS A 191 11.73 1.18 6.31
N ASP A 192 11.76 2.31 5.60
CA ASP A 192 12.94 3.17 5.55
C ASP A 192 13.11 3.87 6.92
N LYS A 193 14.35 4.27 7.24
CA LYS A 193 14.66 5.04 8.43
C LYS A 193 14.01 6.42 8.40
N LYS A 194 13.86 7.03 7.21
CA LYS A 194 13.26 8.35 7.03
C LYS A 194 11.87 8.25 6.44
N GLN A 195 10.87 8.72 7.18
CA GLN A 195 9.47 8.65 6.77
C GLN A 195 8.75 9.98 6.92
N LEU A 196 7.67 10.15 6.17
CA LEU A 196 6.75 11.27 6.25
C LEU A 196 5.42 10.78 6.79
N MET A 197 4.93 11.38 7.86
CA MET A 197 3.62 11.05 8.45
C MET A 197 2.67 12.23 8.35
N LEU A 198 1.55 12.00 7.67
CA LEU A 198 0.40 12.89 7.67
C LEU A 198 -0.56 12.48 8.79
N GLY A 199 -1.02 13.45 9.57
CA GLY A 199 -2.09 13.27 10.54
C GLY A 199 -2.96 14.53 10.67
N PRO A 200 -4.09 14.45 11.40
CA PRO A 200 -4.99 15.58 11.59
C PRO A 200 -4.34 16.71 12.41
N ILE A 201 -4.74 17.96 12.17
CA ILE A 201 -4.22 19.11 12.91
C ILE A 201 -4.53 18.96 14.42
N ASN A 202 -3.60 19.38 15.28
CA ASN A 202 -3.71 19.32 16.75
C ASN A 202 -3.81 17.90 17.34
N THR A 203 -3.39 16.86 16.62
CA THR A 203 -3.25 15.51 17.18
C THR A 203 -1.86 15.28 17.75
N LYS A 204 -1.76 14.47 18.80
CA LYS A 204 -0.49 13.99 19.32
C LYS A 204 0.26 13.23 18.21
N ILE A 205 1.51 13.58 17.95
CA ILE A 205 2.36 12.82 17.03
C ILE A 205 2.73 11.50 17.73
N PRO A 206 2.42 10.33 17.16
CA PRO A 206 2.78 9.06 17.77
C PRO A 206 4.29 8.86 17.70
N THR A 207 4.87 8.44 18.81
CA THR A 207 6.30 8.16 19.01
C THR A 207 6.58 6.68 19.24
N VAL A 208 5.55 5.93 19.63
CA VAL A 208 5.59 4.48 19.82
C VAL A 208 4.44 3.85 19.05
N PHE A 209 4.63 2.63 18.56
CA PHE A 209 3.63 1.83 17.89
C PHE A 209 3.45 0.52 18.65
N GLN A 210 2.20 0.19 18.96
CA GLN A 210 1.81 -0.96 19.75
C GLN A 210 2.60 -1.14 21.05
N GLN A 211 2.71 -0.06 21.84
CA GLN A 211 3.38 0.00 23.15
C GLN A 211 4.90 -0.19 23.15
N ILE A 212 5.45 -0.96 22.22
CA ILE A 212 6.85 -1.44 22.28
C ILE A 212 7.72 -1.00 21.11
N HIS A 213 7.15 -0.63 19.97
CA HIS A 213 7.92 -0.31 18.77
C HIS A 213 8.11 1.21 18.64
N THR A 214 9.31 1.71 18.93
CA THR A 214 9.64 3.12 18.68
C THR A 214 9.42 3.46 17.19
N ILE A 215 8.67 4.53 16.93
CA ILE A 215 8.53 5.11 15.60
C ILE A 215 9.81 5.90 15.30
N GLY A 216 10.44 5.60 14.15
CA GLY A 216 11.78 6.09 13.79
C GLY A 216 11.83 7.58 13.42
N ASP A 217 12.76 7.94 12.52
CA ASP A 217 12.90 9.32 12.03
C ASP A 217 11.73 9.66 11.10
N VAL A 218 10.68 10.25 11.70
CA VAL A 218 9.43 10.62 11.04
C VAL A 218 9.26 12.13 11.06
N GLN A 219 9.14 12.71 9.87
CA GLN A 219 8.69 14.09 9.72
C GLN A 219 7.17 14.12 9.72
N TYR A 220 6.59 14.85 10.67
CA TYR A 220 5.15 15.04 10.74
C TYR A 220 4.72 16.24 9.90
N ILE A 221 3.67 16.07 9.10
CA ILE A 221 3.08 17.12 8.27
C ILE A 221 1.55 17.11 8.35
N ASN A 222 0.97 18.24 7.97
CA ASN A 222 -0.47 18.42 7.83
C ASN A 222 -0.88 18.90 6.41
N SER A 223 0.09 19.03 5.49
CA SER A 223 -0.13 19.51 4.13
C SER A 223 -0.39 18.34 3.18
N LEU A 224 -1.63 18.22 2.71
CA LEU A 224 -2.00 17.23 1.69
C LEU A 224 -1.19 17.41 0.41
N LYS A 225 -0.90 18.66 0.02
CA LYS A 225 -0.10 18.96 -1.18
C LYS A 225 1.34 18.43 -1.05
N ALA A 226 1.92 18.48 0.14
CA ALA A 226 3.25 17.92 0.38
C ALA A 226 3.22 16.38 0.43
N PHE A 227 2.14 15.79 0.96
CA PHE A 227 2.00 14.34 1.06
C PHE A 227 1.70 13.66 -0.30
N TYR A 228 0.86 14.31 -1.11
CA TYR A 228 0.43 13.86 -2.45
C TYR A 228 1.12 14.62 -3.57
N ILE A 229 2.45 14.71 -3.49
CA ILE A 229 3.27 15.26 -4.58
C ILE A 229 3.15 14.40 -5.85
N ASP A 230 3.15 15.05 -7.01
CA ASP A 230 3.23 14.36 -8.30
C ASP A 230 4.60 13.69 -8.43
N PRO A 231 4.68 12.36 -8.59
CA PRO A 231 5.96 11.66 -8.68
C PRO A 231 6.76 12.01 -9.94
N ARG A 232 6.12 12.61 -10.96
CA ARG A 232 6.78 13.06 -12.20
C ARG A 232 7.53 14.39 -12.01
N ALA A 233 7.24 15.11 -10.92
CA ALA A 233 7.89 16.39 -10.59
C ALA A 233 9.15 16.22 -9.73
N LEU A 234 9.47 14.99 -9.33
CA LEU A 234 10.65 14.61 -8.55
C LEU A 234 11.72 14.00 -9.45
#